data_AF-A0A3N5R794-F1
#
_entry.id   AF-A0A3N5R794-F1
#
_cell.length_a   1.000
_cell.length_b   1.000
_cell.length_c   1.000
_cell.angle_alpha   90.00
_cell.angle_beta   90.00
_cell.angle_gamma   90.00
#
_symmetry.space_group_name_H-M   'P 1'
#
loop_
_entity.id
_entity.type
_entity.pdbx_description
1 polymer ?
#
loop_
_entity_poly.entity_id
_entity_poly.type
_entity_poly.pdbx_seq_one_letter_code
_entity_poly.pdbx_strand_id
1 'polypeptide(L)'
;VISQGRRSFDNYFGTFPGTIGLPQNLTIPFNPFPPPLQKFTVAAWFNTNNTFLDNAFLVNKGGVGSDTKGYNMNYGIWMNSNGNIVGGFETMDGVDFTARSDKRYNDGTWHQAVVTYDGNDHLKLYVDGNQIGSNKTNGVTPDLTGTKPIRVGSNSFKPEYYYTGIIDEVRIWNRTLEQPEVLRGYFNNTYDQNMQIVYSSFEEDGNSQKNSTNSDGQLSLNGIYLNGSTYQDIKIDISKYTSYLKPYHLLRTKTAAPNYGENAYDLSYNNGQMNGFVISQYLDGKDPSLVLGNYNGTNLRFYWKFATEYVLADNFFASTLDTGFQNENYLYTGIPVEKLDGISYRHLSNLNRTIFDELEKNNIPWKIYVDDYNPALNQTESALKKNRFISLLTETPRFHDNTTLNSNIVDLVEYFRDLKNNDFPAVSYIVAPNFEDNAPRDVTVGEEFVASLVIALMKSKHWDDSAFIVTYRESGGWYDHVPPPRVDGQPYGFRVPALIISPYSKVGFVDNTLYDASSILKFIEYNYNVSSIGKRDAAANNLLNAFNFTMEPRDPLTLKSGYVKNLNQEMNKNIMKGKNVSIVNLIYFTILASIAIIGFIIFWLGYRRLDKSNTVPKKS
;
A
#
# COMPACT_ATOMS: atom_id res chain seq x y z
N VAL A 1 6.49 20.08 -7.15
CA VAL A 1 6.48 18.75 -6.49
C VAL A 1 5.71 17.79 -7.37
N ILE A 2 6.34 16.73 -7.88
CA ILE A 2 5.60 15.58 -8.42
C ILE A 2 5.43 14.58 -7.28
N SER A 3 4.19 14.21 -7.01
CA SER A 3 3.89 12.98 -6.28
C SER A 3 3.24 12.00 -7.24
N GLN A 4 3.92 10.87 -7.48
CA GLN A 4 3.37 9.83 -8.32
C GLN A 4 2.57 8.83 -7.46
N GLY A 5 1.34 8.56 -7.90
CA GLY A 5 0.57 7.42 -7.41
C GLY A 5 1.08 6.11 -7.99
N ARG A 6 0.71 4.99 -7.35
CA ARG A 6 0.85 3.60 -7.79
C ARG A 6 1.90 3.33 -8.90
N ARG A 7 3.05 2.80 -8.46
CA ARG A 7 3.92 1.88 -9.21
C ARG A 7 4.62 2.41 -10.47
N SER A 8 5.21 3.59 -10.41
CA SER A 8 6.05 4.06 -11.53
C SER A 8 7.56 3.91 -11.30
N PHE A 9 8.05 3.64 -10.08
CA PHE A 9 9.49 3.59 -9.82
C PHE A 9 9.93 2.48 -8.88
N ASP A 10 10.49 1.43 -9.47
CA ASP A 10 10.98 0.26 -8.75
C ASP A 10 12.43 0.51 -8.29
N ASN A 11 12.66 0.43 -6.97
CA ASN A 11 13.91 0.03 -6.33
C ASN A 11 15.24 0.67 -6.80
N TYR A 12 15.24 1.95 -7.13
CA TYR A 12 16.47 2.63 -7.52
C TYR A 12 17.43 2.92 -6.33
N PHE A 13 16.90 3.22 -5.14
CA PHE A 13 17.71 3.78 -4.04
C PHE A 13 18.69 2.77 -3.45
N GLY A 14 18.33 1.49 -3.45
CA GLY A 14 19.17 0.41 -2.94
C GLY A 14 20.38 0.08 -3.80
N THR A 15 20.56 0.68 -4.99
CA THR A 15 21.63 0.31 -5.93
C THR A 15 22.50 1.48 -6.40
N PHE A 16 22.16 2.72 -6.05
CA PHE A 16 22.97 3.88 -6.44
C PHE A 16 24.23 4.02 -5.59
N PRO A 17 25.40 4.36 -6.18
CA PRO A 17 26.61 4.58 -5.39
C PRO A 17 26.45 5.71 -4.36
N GLY A 18 26.83 5.44 -3.11
CA GLY A 18 26.80 6.41 -2.02
C GLY A 18 25.51 6.42 -1.19
N THR A 19 24.48 5.68 -1.59
CA THR A 19 23.29 5.46 -0.76
C THR A 19 23.48 4.30 0.22
N ILE A 20 22.59 4.20 1.20
CA ILE A 20 22.37 2.97 1.96
C ILE A 20 21.77 1.92 1.01
N GLY A 21 22.67 1.21 0.32
CA GLY A 21 22.39 0.20 -0.68
C GLY A 21 22.10 -1.18 -0.11
N LEU A 22 21.67 -2.11 -0.98
CA LEU A 22 21.39 -3.49 -0.61
C LEU A 22 22.66 -4.19 -0.08
N PRO A 23 22.62 -4.86 1.09
CA PRO A 23 23.77 -5.60 1.60
C PRO A 23 24.22 -6.70 0.62
N GLN A 24 25.52 -6.81 0.38
CA GLN A 24 26.11 -7.69 -0.66
C GLN A 24 25.72 -9.18 -0.51
N ASN A 25 25.47 -9.64 0.72
CA ASN A 25 25.10 -11.02 1.05
C ASN A 25 23.65 -11.15 1.53
N LEU A 26 22.80 -10.16 1.25
CA LEU A 26 21.40 -10.19 1.67
C LEU A 26 20.68 -11.39 1.04
N THR A 27 20.06 -12.19 1.90
CA THR A 27 19.16 -13.29 1.53
C THR A 27 17.86 -13.14 2.29
N ILE A 28 16.74 -13.23 1.58
CA ILE A 28 15.41 -13.20 2.17
C ILE A 28 14.92 -14.65 2.28
N PRO A 29 14.61 -15.14 3.48
CA PRO A 29 14.02 -16.46 3.64
C PRO A 29 12.80 -16.59 2.74
N PHE A 30 12.79 -17.60 1.89
CA PHE A 30 11.60 -18.01 1.17
C PHE A 30 11.26 -19.42 1.61
N ASN A 31 10.36 -19.51 2.57
CA ASN A 31 9.72 -20.77 2.87
C ASN A 31 8.21 -20.55 2.78
N PRO A 32 7.57 -20.90 1.65
CA PRO A 32 6.14 -20.67 1.45
C PRO A 32 5.28 -21.41 2.49
N PHE A 33 5.88 -22.42 3.15
CA PHE A 33 5.32 -23.09 4.31
C PHE A 33 6.42 -23.20 5.35
N PRO A 34 6.27 -22.72 6.59
CA PRO A 34 7.26 -23.03 7.63
C PRO A 34 7.56 -24.53 7.60
N PRO A 35 8.84 -24.90 7.76
CA PRO A 35 9.27 -26.26 7.53
C PRO A 35 8.55 -27.18 8.51
N PRO A 36 8.31 -28.45 8.14
CA PRO A 36 7.91 -29.44 9.12
C PRO A 36 8.85 -29.40 10.33
N LEU A 37 8.28 -29.42 11.52
CA LEU A 37 8.99 -29.25 12.78
C LEU A 37 9.22 -30.59 13.45
N GLN A 38 10.43 -30.77 13.98
CA GLN A 38 10.77 -31.92 14.84
C GLN A 38 10.31 -31.71 16.29
N LYS A 39 10.22 -30.45 16.70
CA LYS A 39 9.70 -29.99 17.98
C LYS A 39 8.95 -28.70 17.75
N PHE A 40 7.87 -28.46 18.49
CA PHE A 40 7.01 -27.32 18.18
C PHE A 40 6.24 -26.83 19.39
N THR A 41 5.78 -25.59 19.28
CA THR A 41 4.63 -25.09 20.02
C THR A 41 3.64 -24.50 19.03
N VAL A 42 2.37 -24.80 19.17
CA VAL A 42 1.28 -24.17 18.42
C VAL A 42 0.31 -23.60 19.44
N ALA A 43 -0.13 -22.37 19.24
CA ALA A 43 -1.11 -21.69 20.08
C ALA A 43 -2.17 -21.00 19.23
N ALA A 44 -3.40 -20.98 19.72
CA ALA A 44 -4.49 -20.21 19.13
C ALA A 44 -5.49 -19.82 20.23
N TRP A 45 -6.05 -18.63 20.12
CA TRP A 45 -7.28 -18.26 20.82
C TRP A 45 -8.48 -18.68 19.99
N PHE A 46 -9.55 -19.14 20.64
CA PHE A 46 -10.76 -19.54 19.94
C PHE A 46 -12.01 -19.27 20.78
N ASN A 47 -13.13 -19.09 20.09
CA ASN A 47 -14.47 -19.00 20.67
C ASN A 47 -15.48 -19.69 19.76
N THR A 48 -16.26 -20.62 20.30
CA THR A 48 -17.39 -21.23 19.60
C THR A 48 -18.42 -21.76 20.57
N ASN A 49 -19.70 -21.75 20.15
CA ASN A 49 -20.79 -22.48 20.79
C ASN A 49 -21.26 -23.68 19.93
N ASN A 50 -20.57 -23.96 18.82
CA ASN A 50 -20.97 -24.99 17.87
C ASN A 50 -20.48 -26.37 18.30
N THR A 51 -21.21 -27.40 17.90
CA THR A 51 -20.76 -28.80 17.89
C THR A 51 -20.49 -29.22 16.47
N PHE A 52 -19.44 -30.02 16.26
CA PHE A 52 -18.98 -30.42 14.93
C PHE A 52 -19.33 -31.87 14.63
N LEU A 53 -19.61 -32.17 13.36
CA LEU A 53 -19.87 -33.53 12.90
C LEU A 53 -18.59 -34.40 12.93
N ASP A 54 -17.43 -33.76 12.81
CA ASP A 54 -16.10 -34.37 12.85
C ASP A 54 -15.08 -33.36 13.42
N ASN A 55 -13.79 -33.67 13.34
CA ASN A 55 -12.70 -32.80 13.76
C ASN A 55 -12.75 -31.44 13.05
N ALA A 56 -12.83 -30.38 13.85
CA ALA A 56 -12.84 -28.99 13.43
C ALA A 56 -11.51 -28.33 13.79
N PHE A 57 -10.69 -28.05 12.78
CA PHE A 57 -9.31 -27.62 12.97
C PHE A 57 -9.22 -26.14 13.30
N LEU A 58 -8.56 -25.81 14.41
CA LEU A 58 -8.17 -24.44 14.73
C LEU A 58 -6.97 -24.05 13.86
N VAL A 59 -5.93 -24.87 13.87
CA VAL A 59 -4.74 -24.70 13.04
C VAL A 59 -4.03 -26.03 12.83
N ASN A 60 -3.58 -26.35 11.61
CA ASN A 60 -2.73 -27.50 11.35
C ASN A 60 -1.77 -27.32 10.17
N LYS A 61 -0.63 -28.02 10.20
CA LYS A 61 0.29 -28.20 9.07
C LYS A 61 0.37 -29.67 8.71
N GLY A 62 -0.01 -30.01 7.47
CA GLY A 62 -0.37 -31.40 7.17
C GLY A 62 -1.70 -31.74 7.82
N GLY A 63 -2.44 -32.67 7.26
CA GLY A 63 -3.84 -32.87 7.64
C GLY A 63 -4.15 -34.30 7.95
N VAL A 64 -5.17 -34.50 8.79
CA VAL A 64 -5.66 -35.84 9.13
C VAL A 64 -6.44 -36.44 7.96
N GLY A 65 -6.53 -37.77 7.94
CA GLY A 65 -7.34 -38.52 6.98
C GLY A 65 -6.57 -38.96 5.72
N SER A 66 -5.24 -39.04 5.84
CA SER A 66 -4.30 -39.67 4.92
C SER A 66 -3.24 -40.42 5.73
N ASP A 67 -2.89 -41.65 5.34
CA ASP A 67 -1.74 -42.39 5.89
C ASP A 67 -0.59 -42.39 4.86
N THR A 68 -0.36 -41.23 4.23
CA THR A 68 0.56 -41.10 3.10
C THR A 68 1.63 -40.09 3.42
N LYS A 69 2.87 -40.55 3.40
CA LYS A 69 4.07 -39.72 3.52
C LYS A 69 3.96 -38.42 2.71
N GLY A 70 4.16 -37.29 3.39
CA GLY A 70 4.07 -35.96 2.80
C GLY A 70 2.70 -35.29 2.91
N TYR A 71 1.69 -36.02 3.42
CA TYR A 71 0.33 -35.51 3.64
C TYR A 71 -0.07 -35.53 5.12
N ASN A 72 0.55 -36.41 5.92
CA ASN A 72 0.30 -36.59 7.35
C ASN A 72 0.53 -35.30 8.15
N MET A 73 -0.15 -35.18 9.28
CA MET A 73 -0.10 -33.99 10.11
C MET A 73 1.26 -33.85 10.83
N ASN A 74 1.98 -32.76 10.56
CA ASN A 74 3.21 -32.43 11.28
C ASN A 74 2.93 -31.81 12.66
N TYR A 75 1.90 -30.96 12.74
CA TYR A 75 1.35 -30.45 14.01
C TYR A 75 -0.07 -29.92 13.79
N GLY A 76 -0.88 -29.91 14.84
CA GLY A 76 -2.17 -29.22 14.81
C GLY A 76 -2.88 -29.15 16.15
N ILE A 77 -3.87 -28.26 16.22
CA ILE A 77 -4.88 -28.16 17.27
C ILE A 77 -6.25 -28.19 16.59
N TRP A 78 -7.16 -28.98 17.13
CA TRP A 78 -8.53 -29.08 16.66
C TRP A 78 -9.49 -29.35 17.81
N MET A 79 -10.77 -29.14 17.55
CA MET A 79 -11.86 -29.58 18.39
C MET A 79 -12.48 -30.84 17.80
N ASN A 80 -12.67 -31.89 18.61
CA ASN A 80 -13.38 -33.08 18.15
C ASN A 80 -14.91 -32.89 18.20
N SER A 81 -15.66 -33.87 17.70
CA SER A 81 -17.13 -33.84 17.69
C SER A 81 -17.78 -33.75 19.08
N ASN A 82 -17.05 -34.09 20.15
CA ASN A 82 -17.51 -33.96 21.53
C ASN A 82 -17.26 -32.57 22.12
N GLY A 83 -16.62 -31.64 21.40
CA GLY A 83 -16.26 -30.32 21.92
C GLY A 83 -14.98 -30.30 22.74
N ASN A 84 -14.22 -31.40 22.79
CA ASN A 84 -12.92 -31.45 23.45
C ASN A 84 -11.84 -30.88 22.53
N ILE A 85 -10.92 -30.10 23.09
CA ILE A 85 -9.68 -29.71 22.42
C ILE A 85 -8.71 -30.89 22.38
N VAL A 86 -8.12 -31.08 21.21
CA VAL A 86 -7.09 -32.06 20.90
C VAL A 86 -5.93 -31.34 20.22
N GLY A 87 -4.71 -31.75 20.51
CA GLY A 87 -3.53 -31.31 19.77
C GLY A 87 -2.55 -32.46 19.59
N GLY A 88 -1.78 -32.43 18.50
CA GLY A 88 -0.88 -33.53 18.20
C GLY A 88 -0.25 -33.50 16.83
N PHE A 89 0.31 -34.64 16.44
CA PHE A 89 0.95 -34.89 15.15
C PHE A 89 0.78 -36.35 14.75
N GLU A 90 1.17 -36.65 13.52
CA GLU A 90 1.23 -37.97 12.91
C GLU A 90 2.66 -38.24 12.44
N THR A 91 3.13 -39.47 12.60
CA THR A 91 4.44 -39.90 12.09
C THR A 91 4.39 -40.09 10.57
N MET A 92 5.56 -40.25 9.94
CA MET A 92 5.67 -40.53 8.50
C MET A 92 4.89 -41.79 8.06
N ASP A 93 4.74 -42.77 8.95
CA ASP A 93 4.06 -44.04 8.71
C ASP A 93 2.56 -44.00 9.07
N GLY A 94 2.02 -42.82 9.44
CA GLY A 94 0.59 -42.64 9.75
C GLY A 94 0.18 -42.98 11.18
N VAL A 95 1.13 -43.04 12.13
CA VAL A 95 0.80 -43.26 13.55
C VAL A 95 0.52 -41.93 14.25
N ASP A 96 -0.65 -41.82 14.87
CA ASP A 96 -1.13 -40.63 15.58
C ASP A 96 -0.56 -40.51 17.00
N PHE A 97 -0.12 -39.31 17.37
CA PHE A 97 0.24 -38.92 18.73
C PHE A 97 -0.54 -37.67 19.12
N THR A 98 -1.52 -37.84 20.02
CA THR A 98 -2.43 -36.76 20.42
C THR A 98 -2.53 -36.62 21.94
N ALA A 99 -2.71 -35.39 22.40
CA ALA A 99 -3.10 -35.03 23.75
C ALA A 99 -4.49 -34.39 23.69
N ARG A 100 -5.37 -34.74 24.64
CA ARG A 100 -6.78 -34.34 24.61
C ARG A 100 -7.23 -33.83 25.98
N SER A 101 -8.13 -32.86 25.94
CA SER A 101 -8.87 -32.36 27.11
C SER A 101 -9.98 -33.30 27.58
N ASP A 102 -10.19 -33.40 28.90
CA ASP A 102 -11.36 -34.09 29.46
C ASP A 102 -12.64 -33.23 29.35
N LYS A 103 -12.48 -31.91 29.47
CA LYS A 103 -13.57 -30.93 29.40
C LYS A 103 -13.88 -30.53 27.97
N ARG A 104 -15.11 -30.05 27.77
CA ARG A 104 -15.55 -29.40 26.52
C ARG A 104 -15.28 -27.90 26.61
N TYR A 105 -14.97 -27.27 25.48
CA TYR A 105 -14.64 -25.84 25.37
C TYR A 105 -15.42 -25.14 24.26
N ASN A 106 -16.55 -25.71 23.83
CA ASN A 106 -17.51 -25.07 22.93
C ASN A 106 -18.64 -24.38 23.70
N ASP A 107 -18.29 -23.55 24.69
CA ASP A 107 -19.22 -22.90 25.61
C ASP A 107 -19.56 -21.44 25.23
N GLY A 108 -19.07 -20.96 24.08
CA GLY A 108 -19.28 -19.59 23.60
C GLY A 108 -18.38 -18.55 24.27
N THR A 109 -17.37 -18.96 25.05
CA THR A 109 -16.38 -18.06 25.66
C THR A 109 -15.01 -18.16 24.97
N TRP A 110 -14.16 -17.18 25.22
CA TRP A 110 -12.80 -17.18 24.69
C TRP A 110 -11.91 -18.11 25.50
N HIS A 111 -11.20 -18.98 24.80
CA HIS A 111 -10.21 -19.87 25.37
C HIS A 111 -8.90 -19.78 24.59
N GLN A 112 -7.80 -20.04 25.30
CA GLN A 112 -6.51 -20.25 24.68
C GLN A 112 -6.20 -21.73 24.63
N ALA A 113 -5.91 -22.29 23.45
CA ALA A 113 -5.36 -23.64 23.32
C ALA A 113 -3.88 -23.57 22.92
N VAL A 114 -3.05 -24.35 23.60
CA VAL A 114 -1.61 -24.50 23.28
C VAL A 114 -1.23 -25.97 23.27
N VAL A 115 -0.57 -26.44 22.20
CA VAL A 115 0.07 -27.76 22.17
C VAL A 115 1.57 -27.61 22.03
N THR A 116 2.33 -28.35 22.82
CA THR A 116 3.79 -28.36 22.80
C THR A 116 4.32 -29.77 22.60
N TYR A 117 5.30 -29.93 21.72
CA TYR A 117 6.09 -31.15 21.58
C TYR A 117 7.58 -30.84 21.78
N ASP A 118 8.25 -31.58 22.67
CA ASP A 118 9.66 -31.39 23.00
C ASP A 118 10.65 -31.96 21.99
N GLY A 119 10.17 -32.73 21.01
CA GLY A 119 11.01 -33.47 20.06
C GLY A 119 11.62 -34.74 20.66
N ASN A 120 11.26 -35.06 21.91
CA ASN A 120 11.68 -36.22 22.65
C ASN A 120 10.43 -36.99 23.12
N ASP A 121 10.06 -36.88 24.39
CA ASP A 121 9.11 -37.78 25.03
C ASP A 121 7.74 -37.17 25.31
N HIS A 122 7.57 -35.86 25.22
CA HIS A 122 6.37 -35.21 25.77
C HIS A 122 5.64 -34.34 24.77
N LEU A 123 4.45 -34.79 24.41
CA LEU A 123 3.38 -33.97 23.85
C LEU A 123 2.48 -33.49 24.99
N LYS A 124 2.27 -32.18 25.13
CA LYS A 124 1.43 -31.58 26.17
C LYS A 124 0.40 -30.65 25.55
N LEU A 125 -0.81 -30.66 26.09
CA LEU A 125 -1.90 -29.78 25.76
C LEU A 125 -2.20 -28.88 26.96
N TYR A 126 -2.32 -27.59 26.71
CA TYR A 126 -2.73 -26.59 27.67
C TYR A 126 -3.98 -25.89 27.17
N VAL A 127 -4.89 -25.58 28.09
CA VAL A 127 -6.03 -24.70 27.85
C VAL A 127 -6.10 -23.67 28.97
N ASP A 128 -6.25 -22.41 28.60
CA ASP A 128 -6.32 -21.26 29.51
C ASP A 128 -5.14 -21.22 30.49
N GLY A 129 -3.93 -21.41 29.94
CA GLY A 129 -2.68 -21.44 30.69
C GLY A 129 -2.42 -22.72 31.48
N ASN A 130 -3.39 -23.65 31.62
CA ASN A 130 -3.25 -24.84 32.45
C ASN A 130 -2.93 -26.08 31.61
N GLN A 131 -1.97 -26.92 32.03
CA GLN A 131 -1.74 -28.22 31.38
C GLN A 131 -2.93 -29.15 31.68
N ILE A 132 -3.65 -29.55 30.64
CA ILE A 132 -4.90 -30.32 30.74
C ILE A 132 -4.84 -31.68 30.05
N GLY A 133 -3.77 -31.96 29.29
CA GLY A 133 -3.56 -33.26 28.67
C GLY A 133 -2.09 -33.48 28.33
N SER A 134 -1.68 -34.75 28.22
CA SER A 134 -0.33 -35.12 27.79
C SER A 134 -0.30 -36.51 27.18
N ASN A 135 0.68 -36.77 26.33
CA ASN A 135 0.96 -38.08 25.76
C ASN A 135 2.48 -38.31 25.71
N LYS A 136 2.91 -39.55 26.00
CA LYS A 136 4.32 -39.96 25.92
C LYS A 136 4.63 -40.47 24.52
N THR A 137 5.56 -39.82 23.84
CA THR A 137 5.87 -40.07 22.43
C THR A 137 7.08 -40.98 22.21
N ASN A 138 7.91 -41.21 23.24
CA ASN A 138 9.12 -42.06 23.16
C ASN A 138 10.09 -41.65 22.02
N GLY A 139 10.27 -40.35 21.77
CA GLY A 139 11.20 -39.84 20.76
C GLY A 139 10.74 -39.92 19.31
N VAL A 140 9.50 -40.34 19.02
CA VAL A 140 9.04 -40.47 17.63
C VAL A 140 8.97 -39.12 16.92
N THR A 141 9.28 -39.09 15.63
CA THR A 141 9.32 -37.85 14.86
C THR A 141 8.02 -37.65 14.06
N PRO A 142 7.43 -36.44 14.07
CA PRO A 142 6.33 -36.09 13.17
C PRO A 142 6.73 -36.27 11.70
N ASP A 143 5.77 -36.38 10.77
CA ASP A 143 6.10 -36.41 9.35
C ASP A 143 6.82 -35.10 8.94
N LEU A 144 8.10 -35.23 8.58
CA LEU A 144 8.95 -34.11 8.17
C LEU A 144 8.96 -33.87 6.66
N THR A 145 8.21 -34.66 5.90
CA THR A 145 8.19 -34.59 4.43
C THR A 145 6.95 -33.89 3.90
N GLY A 146 6.09 -33.40 4.80
CA GLY A 146 4.85 -32.70 4.52
C GLY A 146 5.01 -31.48 3.63
N THR A 147 4.41 -31.50 2.43
CA THR A 147 4.36 -30.33 1.52
C THR A 147 3.09 -29.50 1.69
N LYS A 148 2.16 -29.96 2.54
CA LYS A 148 0.90 -29.27 2.80
C LYS A 148 1.09 -27.99 3.61
N PRO A 149 0.24 -26.97 3.35
CA PRO A 149 0.35 -25.66 4.00
C PRO A 149 0.01 -25.73 5.48
N ILE A 150 0.29 -24.65 6.22
CA ILE A 150 -0.51 -24.39 7.42
C ILE A 150 -1.89 -23.93 6.98
N ARG A 151 -2.93 -24.40 7.66
CA ARG A 151 -4.29 -23.89 7.51
C ARG A 151 -4.84 -23.52 8.87
N VAL A 152 -5.62 -22.45 8.92
CA VAL A 152 -6.37 -22.00 10.10
C VAL A 152 -7.85 -22.19 9.80
N GLY A 153 -8.61 -22.69 10.76
CA GLY A 153 -10.06 -22.87 10.64
C GLY A 153 -10.53 -24.02 9.75
N SER A 154 -9.62 -24.87 9.25
CA SER A 154 -9.97 -26.07 8.47
C SER A 154 -8.79 -27.02 8.30
N ASN A 155 -9.07 -28.28 7.95
CA ASN A 155 -8.02 -29.28 7.76
C ASN A 155 -7.15 -28.96 6.53
N SER A 156 -5.83 -28.86 6.71
CA SER A 156 -4.83 -28.63 5.66
C SER A 156 -4.85 -29.68 4.51
N PHE A 157 -5.23 -30.94 4.77
CA PHE A 157 -5.30 -31.98 3.74
C PHE A 157 -6.61 -31.94 2.94
N LYS A 158 -7.76 -32.02 3.62
CA LYS A 158 -9.11 -32.01 3.03
C LYS A 158 -9.90 -30.82 3.58
N PRO A 159 -10.09 -29.71 2.82
CA PRO A 159 -10.67 -28.46 3.32
C PRO A 159 -12.15 -28.54 3.75
N GLU A 160 -12.79 -29.69 3.62
CA GLU A 160 -14.24 -29.86 3.67
C GLU A 160 -14.82 -29.80 5.10
N TYR A 161 -13.95 -29.69 6.11
CA TYR A 161 -14.29 -29.64 7.52
C TYR A 161 -13.79 -28.33 8.14
N TYR A 162 -14.71 -27.38 8.23
CA TYR A 162 -14.44 -26.05 8.76
C TYR A 162 -14.71 -25.97 10.26
N TYR A 163 -13.87 -25.21 10.96
CA TYR A 163 -14.15 -24.80 12.32
C TYR A 163 -15.18 -23.68 12.30
N THR A 164 -16.36 -23.99 12.83
CA THR A 164 -17.45 -23.01 12.96
C THR A 164 -17.30 -22.15 14.21
N GLY A 165 -16.72 -20.95 14.11
CA GLY A 165 -16.47 -20.06 15.25
C GLY A 165 -15.40 -19.03 14.93
N ILE A 166 -14.86 -18.37 15.96
CA ILE A 166 -13.85 -17.32 15.83
C ILE A 166 -12.51 -17.86 16.34
N ILE A 167 -11.44 -17.54 15.63
CA ILE A 167 -10.05 -17.87 15.97
C ILE A 167 -9.25 -16.58 15.96
N ASP A 168 -8.37 -16.41 16.94
CA ASP A 168 -7.44 -15.29 17.03
C ASP A 168 -6.02 -15.72 17.46
N GLU A 169 -5.05 -14.83 17.31
CA GLU A 169 -3.74 -14.89 17.95
C GLU A 169 -3.03 -16.24 17.71
N VAL A 170 -3.05 -16.70 16.46
CA VAL A 170 -2.43 -17.95 16.03
C VAL A 170 -0.92 -17.78 16.00
N ARG A 171 -0.21 -18.63 16.74
CA ARG A 171 1.24 -18.56 16.88
C ARG A 171 1.87 -19.95 16.78
N ILE A 172 3.04 -20.04 16.13
CA ILE A 172 3.80 -21.28 15.98
C ILE A 172 5.28 -21.02 16.25
N TRP A 173 5.91 -21.90 17.03
CA TRP A 173 7.34 -21.86 17.35
C TRP A 173 8.05 -23.14 16.93
N ASN A 174 9.29 -23.02 16.45
CA ASN A 174 10.24 -24.14 16.29
C ASN A 174 10.97 -24.46 17.61
N ARG A 175 10.23 -24.39 18.71
CA ARG A 175 10.67 -24.74 20.06
C ARG A 175 9.48 -25.01 20.95
N THR A 176 9.77 -25.63 22.07
CA THR A 176 8.82 -25.91 23.14
C THR A 176 8.74 -24.69 24.05
N LEU A 177 7.53 -24.20 24.30
CA LEU A 177 7.27 -23.26 25.38
C LEU A 177 7.13 -24.02 26.69
N GLU A 178 7.76 -23.51 27.74
CA GLU A 178 7.56 -24.04 29.08
C GLU A 178 6.31 -23.45 29.74
N GLN A 179 5.78 -24.13 30.76
CA GLN A 179 4.58 -23.73 31.50
C GLN A 179 4.55 -22.23 31.90
N PRO A 180 5.64 -21.60 32.40
CA PRO A 180 5.63 -20.17 32.70
C PRO A 180 5.45 -19.27 31.47
N GLU A 181 5.95 -19.68 30.30
CA GLU A 181 5.76 -18.95 29.05
C GLU A 181 4.32 -19.05 28.56
N VAL A 182 3.72 -20.25 28.65
CA VAL A 182 2.31 -20.46 28.33
C VAL A 182 1.40 -19.60 29.24
N LEU A 183 1.68 -19.57 30.55
CA LEU A 183 0.92 -18.74 31.50
C LEU A 183 1.04 -17.24 31.21
N ARG A 184 2.24 -16.75 30.88
CA ARG A 184 2.43 -15.33 30.48
C ARG A 184 1.66 -15.01 29.20
N GLY A 185 1.64 -15.95 28.26
CA GLY A 185 0.84 -15.87 27.05
C GLY A 185 -0.66 -15.75 27.33
N TYR A 186 -1.19 -16.55 28.27
CA TYR A 186 -2.59 -16.48 28.67
C TYR A 186 -2.96 -15.16 29.38
N PHE A 187 -2.24 -14.79 30.44
CA PHE A 187 -2.64 -13.65 31.26
C PHE A 187 -2.37 -12.29 30.62
N ASN A 188 -1.30 -12.17 29.84
CA ASN A 188 -0.78 -10.88 29.39
C ASN A 188 -0.58 -10.78 27.88
N ASN A 189 -1.02 -11.79 27.10
CA ASN A 189 -0.69 -11.95 25.68
C ASN A 189 0.81 -11.73 25.36
N THR A 190 1.69 -12.08 26.30
CA THR A 190 3.12 -11.81 26.21
C THR A 190 3.88 -13.12 26.03
N TYR A 191 4.47 -13.29 24.85
CA TYR A 191 5.25 -14.47 24.49
C TYR A 191 6.70 -14.13 24.17
N ASP A 192 7.61 -15.05 24.48
CA ASP A 192 8.97 -14.98 23.94
C ASP A 192 8.96 -15.37 22.46
N GLN A 193 9.35 -14.42 21.62
CA GLN A 193 9.36 -14.51 20.16
C GLN A 193 10.56 -15.29 19.61
N ASN A 194 11.52 -15.70 20.45
CA ASN A 194 12.64 -16.53 20.04
C ASN A 194 12.16 -17.79 19.33
N MET A 195 12.63 -18.01 18.09
CA MET A 195 12.24 -19.12 17.22
C MET A 195 10.71 -19.23 16.98
N GLN A 196 9.96 -18.14 17.12
CA GLN A 196 8.61 -18.02 16.58
C GLN A 196 8.69 -17.93 15.05
N ILE A 197 7.93 -18.77 14.36
CA ILE A 197 7.95 -18.88 12.89
C ILE A 197 6.63 -18.47 12.24
N VAL A 198 5.55 -18.38 13.03
CA VAL A 198 4.26 -17.81 12.61
C VAL A 198 3.67 -17.01 13.76
N TYR A 199 3.17 -15.82 13.44
CA TYR A 199 2.24 -15.05 14.26
C TYR A 199 1.19 -14.43 13.34
N SER A 200 -0.09 -14.64 13.65
CA SER A 200 -1.23 -14.02 12.99
C SER A 200 -2.22 -13.57 14.08
N SER A 201 -2.38 -12.27 14.24
CA SER A 201 -3.49 -11.66 14.98
C SER A 201 -4.60 -11.33 14.00
N PHE A 202 -5.85 -11.57 14.39
CA PHE A 202 -7.05 -11.28 13.62
C PHE A 202 -7.86 -10.14 14.26
N GLU A 203 -7.20 -9.33 15.09
CA GLU A 203 -7.74 -8.11 15.67
C GLU A 203 -7.91 -7.03 14.59
N GLU A 204 -9.13 -6.53 14.44
CA GLU A 204 -9.51 -5.45 13.52
C GLU A 204 -9.38 -4.07 14.16
N ASP A 205 -8.92 -3.14 13.34
CA ASP A 205 -9.20 -1.71 13.46
C ASP A 205 -10.71 -1.47 13.45
N GLY A 206 -11.31 -1.34 14.65
CA GLY A 206 -12.57 -0.62 14.90
C GLY A 206 -13.89 -1.20 14.39
N ASN A 207 -13.90 -2.10 13.41
CA ASN A 207 -15.12 -2.36 12.63
C ASN A 207 -15.56 -3.84 12.66
N SER A 208 -16.22 -4.22 13.75
CA SER A 208 -16.75 -5.55 14.07
C SER A 208 -17.07 -6.49 12.88
N GLN A 209 -16.12 -7.33 12.46
CA GLN A 209 -16.34 -8.62 11.81
C GLN A 209 -15.36 -9.66 12.36
N LYS A 210 -15.72 -10.18 13.53
CA LYS A 210 -15.21 -11.43 14.06
C LYS A 210 -15.30 -12.51 12.98
N ASN A 211 -14.19 -13.16 12.65
CA ASN A 211 -14.16 -14.30 11.71
C ASN A 211 -15.23 -15.34 12.08
N SER A 212 -16.40 -15.27 11.45
CA SER A 212 -17.47 -16.24 11.61
C SER A 212 -17.66 -16.97 10.30
N THR A 213 -17.26 -18.23 10.27
CA THR A 213 -17.91 -19.24 9.43
C THR A 213 -19.40 -19.30 9.79
N ASN A 214 -20.30 -18.98 8.88
CA ASN A 214 -21.73 -19.14 9.12
C ASN A 214 -22.18 -20.61 8.97
N SER A 215 -23.43 -20.89 9.33
CA SER A 215 -24.07 -22.22 9.32
C SER A 215 -24.19 -22.88 7.94
N ASP A 216 -23.85 -22.18 6.86
CA ASP A 216 -24.09 -22.63 5.48
C ASP A 216 -22.80 -23.03 4.75
N GLY A 217 -21.67 -23.10 5.48
CA GLY A 217 -20.37 -23.41 4.89
C GLY A 217 -19.84 -22.34 3.93
N GLN A 218 -20.46 -21.16 3.89
CA GLN A 218 -19.97 -19.99 3.15
C GLN A 218 -19.35 -18.99 4.13
N LEU A 219 -18.06 -18.77 4.01
CA LEU A 219 -17.34 -17.79 4.84
C LEU A 219 -17.92 -16.39 4.64
N SER A 220 -18.39 -15.75 5.71
CA SER A 220 -18.54 -14.29 5.74
C SER A 220 -17.20 -13.68 6.18
N LEU A 221 -16.59 -12.94 5.25
CA LEU A 221 -15.35 -12.15 5.28
C LEU A 221 -14.27 -12.47 6.35
N ASN A 222 -13.06 -12.69 5.83
CA ASN A 222 -11.73 -12.67 6.49
C ASN A 222 -11.25 -13.88 7.30
N GLY A 223 -12.01 -14.98 7.38
CA GLY A 223 -11.47 -16.25 7.85
C GLY A 223 -10.62 -16.91 6.76
N ILE A 224 -9.29 -16.77 6.84
CA ILE A 224 -8.25 -17.22 5.86
C ILE A 224 -8.82 -18.01 4.67
N TYR A 225 -9.39 -17.22 3.77
CA TYR A 225 -9.31 -17.32 2.33
C TYR A 225 -8.64 -16.01 1.89
N LEU A 226 -7.51 -16.11 1.20
CA LEU A 226 -7.13 -15.07 0.27
C LEU A 226 -7.92 -15.32 -1.01
N ASN A 227 -8.80 -14.36 -1.32
CA ASN A 227 -9.69 -14.23 -2.46
C ASN A 227 -10.86 -15.21 -2.59
N GLY A 228 -12.05 -14.71 -2.23
CA GLY A 228 -13.36 -15.15 -2.74
C GLY A 228 -13.51 -14.86 -4.24
N SER A 229 -12.66 -15.47 -5.04
CA SER A 229 -12.87 -15.67 -6.47
C SER A 229 -12.56 -17.13 -6.73
N THR A 230 -13.47 -17.84 -7.36
CA THR A 230 -13.21 -19.15 -7.96
C THR A 230 -11.95 -19.05 -8.82
N TYR A 231 -10.80 -19.42 -8.28
CA TYR A 231 -9.56 -19.44 -9.03
C TYR A 231 -9.14 -20.87 -9.31
N GLN A 232 -8.93 -21.11 -10.59
CA GLN A 232 -8.11 -22.19 -11.11
C GLN A 232 -6.82 -22.29 -10.29
N ASP A 233 -6.43 -23.50 -9.94
CA ASP A 233 -5.11 -23.83 -9.38
C ASP A 233 -4.01 -23.12 -10.19
N ILE A 234 -3.52 -21.97 -9.71
CA ILE A 234 -2.26 -21.43 -10.19
C ILE A 234 -1.18 -22.31 -9.57
N LYS A 235 -0.79 -23.33 -10.33
CA LYS A 235 0.35 -24.20 -10.02
C LYS A 235 1.64 -23.41 -10.16
N ILE A 236 2.00 -22.63 -9.14
CA ILE A 236 3.36 -22.11 -9.02
C ILE A 236 4.23 -23.30 -8.59
N ASP A 237 5.14 -23.72 -9.47
CA ASP A 237 6.11 -24.77 -9.17
C ASP A 237 7.12 -24.28 -8.13
N ILE A 238 6.78 -24.48 -6.86
CA ILE A 238 7.58 -24.06 -5.71
C ILE A 238 8.92 -24.82 -5.58
N SER A 239 9.09 -25.94 -6.29
CA SER A 239 10.35 -26.69 -6.30
C SER A 239 11.51 -25.92 -6.92
N LYS A 240 11.21 -24.83 -7.65
CA LYS A 240 12.18 -23.96 -8.30
C LYS A 240 12.83 -22.93 -7.40
N TYR A 241 12.27 -22.68 -6.22
CA TYR A 241 12.79 -21.64 -5.33
C TYR A 241 13.61 -22.26 -4.20
N THR A 242 14.79 -21.70 -3.97
CA THR A 242 15.64 -22.00 -2.81
C THR A 242 14.96 -21.52 -1.52
N SER A 243 15.31 -22.10 -0.38
CA SER A 243 14.83 -21.68 0.95
C SER A 243 15.17 -20.22 1.31
N TYR A 244 15.98 -19.57 0.47
CA TYR A 244 16.38 -18.18 0.55
C TYR A 244 16.43 -17.60 -0.86
N LEU A 245 15.86 -16.42 -1.08
CA LEU A 245 15.98 -15.66 -2.33
C LEU A 245 16.95 -14.49 -2.14
N LYS A 246 17.51 -14.00 -3.24
CA LYS A 246 18.39 -12.81 -3.23
C LYS A 246 17.79 -11.72 -4.10
N PRO A 247 17.93 -10.44 -3.71
CA PRO A 247 17.71 -9.34 -4.63
C PRO A 247 18.51 -9.50 -5.92
N TYR A 248 17.89 -9.15 -7.05
CA TYR A 248 18.50 -9.33 -8.36
C TYR A 248 18.14 -8.19 -9.32
N HIS A 249 19.00 -8.01 -10.30
CA HIS A 249 18.81 -6.95 -11.29
C HIS A 249 17.72 -7.32 -12.32
N LEU A 250 16.74 -6.44 -12.50
CA LEU A 250 15.71 -6.56 -13.51
C LEU A 250 16.25 -6.13 -14.88
N LEU A 251 16.43 -7.11 -15.77
CA LEU A 251 16.89 -6.86 -17.14
C LEU A 251 15.80 -6.26 -18.04
N ARG A 252 14.53 -6.53 -17.74
CA ARG A 252 13.38 -6.04 -18.51
C ARG A 252 12.78 -4.84 -17.82
N THR A 253 12.50 -3.80 -18.60
CA THR A 253 11.82 -2.60 -18.12
C THR A 253 10.32 -2.82 -17.95
N LYS A 254 9.77 -3.85 -18.62
CA LYS A 254 8.37 -4.26 -18.49
C LYS A 254 8.19 -5.37 -17.45
N THR A 255 7.56 -5.06 -16.31
CA THR A 255 7.36 -5.99 -15.18
C THR A 255 5.91 -6.02 -14.71
N ALA A 256 5.50 -7.15 -14.13
CA ALA A 256 4.27 -7.21 -13.36
C ALA A 256 4.43 -6.45 -12.05
N ALA A 257 3.32 -6.22 -11.40
CA ALA A 257 3.20 -5.34 -10.25
C ALA A 257 3.21 -6.18 -8.95
N PRO A 258 4.14 -5.97 -7.99
CA PRO A 258 4.14 -6.72 -6.72
C PRO A 258 2.81 -6.61 -5.94
N ASN A 259 2.55 -7.52 -5.01
CA ASN A 259 1.53 -7.33 -3.99
C ASN A 259 1.84 -6.07 -3.14
N TYR A 260 0.82 -5.28 -2.87
CA TYR A 260 0.86 -4.03 -2.13
C TYR A 260 -0.52 -3.77 -1.52
N GLY A 261 -0.58 -2.97 -0.46
CA GLY A 261 -1.78 -2.81 0.37
C GLY A 261 -1.40 -2.95 1.84
N GLU A 262 -2.29 -2.55 2.73
CA GLU A 262 -2.11 -2.57 4.19
C GLU A 262 -1.61 -3.94 4.68
N ASN A 263 -2.40 -5.01 4.43
CA ASN A 263 -2.00 -6.39 4.76
C ASN A 263 -0.65 -6.81 4.16
N ALA A 264 -0.39 -6.40 2.92
CA ALA A 264 0.84 -6.76 2.22
C ALA A 264 2.05 -6.04 2.84
N TYR A 265 1.89 -4.80 3.29
CA TYR A 265 2.93 -3.98 3.90
C TYR A 265 3.22 -4.42 5.33
N ASP A 266 2.21 -4.77 6.11
CA ASP A 266 2.40 -5.33 7.46
C ASP A 266 3.15 -6.66 7.43
N LEU A 267 2.75 -7.57 6.53
CA LEU A 267 3.48 -8.80 6.28
C LEU A 267 4.93 -8.51 5.87
N SER A 268 5.13 -7.57 4.95
CA SER A 268 6.47 -7.21 4.45
C SER A 268 7.37 -6.62 5.53
N TYR A 269 6.81 -5.75 6.37
CA TYR A 269 7.48 -5.07 7.47
C TYR A 269 7.88 -6.05 8.57
N ASN A 270 6.99 -6.99 8.91
CA ASN A 270 7.18 -8.03 9.92
C ASN A 270 7.90 -7.51 11.19
N ASN A 271 7.29 -6.52 11.86
CA ASN A 271 7.85 -5.89 13.06
C ASN A 271 9.28 -5.36 12.88
N GLY A 272 9.60 -4.84 11.69
CA GLY A 272 10.91 -4.30 11.34
C GLY A 272 11.96 -5.34 10.94
N GLN A 273 11.60 -6.62 10.80
CA GLN A 273 12.52 -7.65 10.30
C GLN A 273 12.73 -7.59 8.79
N MET A 274 11.82 -6.93 8.04
CA MET A 274 11.95 -6.69 6.59
C MET A 274 12.12 -7.97 5.76
N ASN A 275 11.55 -9.09 6.21
CA ASN A 275 11.73 -10.41 5.60
C ASN A 275 10.43 -11.02 5.03
N GLY A 276 9.30 -10.30 5.11
CA GLY A 276 8.01 -10.84 4.67
C GLY A 276 7.56 -10.43 3.26
N PHE A 277 8.36 -9.68 2.52
CA PHE A 277 8.02 -9.23 1.17
C PHE A 277 7.68 -10.40 0.24
N VAL A 278 8.49 -11.46 0.30
CA VAL A 278 8.34 -12.64 -0.56
C VAL A 278 7.09 -13.45 -0.18
N ILE A 279 6.83 -13.63 1.12
CA ILE A 279 5.64 -14.37 1.56
C ILE A 279 4.36 -13.59 1.23
N SER A 280 4.40 -12.26 1.31
CA SER A 280 3.29 -11.38 0.90
C SER A 280 2.92 -11.57 -0.58
N GLN A 281 3.91 -11.74 -1.46
CA GLN A 281 3.66 -12.07 -2.87
C GLN A 281 3.04 -13.46 -3.05
N TYR A 282 3.63 -14.45 -2.37
CA TYR A 282 3.20 -15.84 -2.46
C TYR A 282 1.73 -16.02 -2.05
N LEU A 283 1.36 -15.37 -0.95
CA LEU A 283 0.00 -15.38 -0.41
C LEU A 283 -1.01 -14.74 -1.39
N ASP A 284 -0.59 -13.74 -2.17
CA ASP A 284 -1.39 -13.11 -3.23
C ASP A 284 -1.40 -13.89 -4.56
N GLY A 285 -0.81 -15.09 -4.60
CA GLY A 285 -0.70 -15.90 -5.80
C GLY A 285 0.22 -15.32 -6.88
N LYS A 286 1.10 -14.37 -6.52
CA LYS A 286 2.09 -13.76 -7.42
C LYS A 286 3.42 -14.50 -7.38
N ASP A 287 4.27 -14.22 -8.37
CA ASP A 287 5.67 -14.67 -8.37
C ASP A 287 6.38 -14.14 -7.12
N PRO A 288 6.82 -15.02 -6.19
CA PRO A 288 7.45 -14.59 -4.95
C PRO A 288 8.78 -13.87 -5.14
N SER A 289 9.50 -14.16 -6.23
CA SER A 289 10.81 -13.59 -6.49
C SER A 289 10.74 -12.16 -7.02
N LEU A 290 9.65 -11.81 -7.73
CA LEU A 290 9.52 -10.54 -8.44
C LEU A 290 9.80 -9.33 -7.55
N VAL A 291 9.28 -9.33 -6.32
CA VAL A 291 9.41 -8.23 -5.36
C VAL A 291 10.86 -7.86 -5.01
N LEU A 292 11.79 -8.80 -5.18
CA LEU A 292 13.22 -8.63 -4.92
C LEU A 292 13.98 -8.05 -6.11
N GLY A 293 13.30 -7.82 -7.23
CA GLY A 293 13.86 -7.19 -8.42
C GLY A 293 14.24 -5.72 -8.18
N ASN A 294 15.34 -5.27 -8.78
CA ASN A 294 15.77 -3.86 -8.75
C ASN A 294 16.28 -3.36 -10.11
N TYR A 295 16.10 -2.06 -10.35
CA TYR A 295 16.65 -1.38 -11.53
C TYR A 295 17.96 -0.67 -11.23
N ASN A 296 18.74 -0.45 -12.29
CA ASN A 296 19.95 0.37 -12.25
C ASN A 296 20.02 1.30 -13.47
N GLY A 297 21.17 1.96 -13.66
CA GLY A 297 21.36 2.99 -14.68
C GLY A 297 21.33 2.47 -16.11
N THR A 298 21.27 1.16 -16.31
CA THR A 298 21.04 0.58 -17.63
C THR A 298 19.57 0.71 -18.06
N ASN A 299 18.63 0.61 -17.11
CA ASN A 299 17.17 0.73 -17.33
C ASN A 299 16.69 2.17 -17.16
N LEU A 300 17.07 2.82 -16.06
CA LEU A 300 16.57 4.12 -15.62
C LEU A 300 17.66 5.19 -15.74
N ARG A 301 17.93 5.59 -16.99
CA ARG A 301 19.09 6.44 -17.33
C ARG A 301 18.92 7.89 -16.88
N PHE A 302 17.70 8.43 -16.94
CA PHE A 302 17.44 9.80 -16.50
C PHE A 302 17.68 9.92 -15.00
N TYR A 303 17.07 9.05 -14.20
CA TYR A 303 17.20 9.13 -12.75
C TYR A 303 18.64 8.98 -12.29
N TRP A 304 19.37 8.01 -12.85
CA TRP A 304 20.79 7.84 -12.55
C TRP A 304 21.61 9.07 -12.94
N LYS A 305 21.38 9.63 -14.12
CA LYS A 305 22.09 10.83 -14.55
C LYS A 305 21.76 12.01 -13.64
N PHE A 306 20.51 12.20 -13.26
CA PHE A 306 20.11 13.32 -12.41
C PHE A 306 20.62 13.16 -10.97
N ALA A 307 20.64 11.95 -10.42
CA ALA A 307 21.25 11.70 -9.11
C ALA A 307 22.75 12.03 -9.08
N THR A 308 23.48 11.85 -10.20
CA THR A 308 24.90 12.23 -10.30
C THR A 308 25.13 13.74 -10.43
N GLU A 309 24.12 14.52 -10.79
CA GLU A 309 24.24 15.95 -11.13
C GLU A 309 23.49 16.88 -10.16
N TYR A 310 22.60 16.30 -9.36
CA TYR A 310 21.72 16.97 -8.40
C TYR A 310 21.72 16.19 -7.08
N VAL A 311 20.66 16.30 -6.27
CA VAL A 311 20.56 15.62 -4.99
C VAL A 311 19.64 14.41 -5.05
N LEU A 312 20.12 13.30 -4.48
CA LEU A 312 19.36 12.09 -4.21
C LEU A 312 19.14 11.97 -2.70
N ALA A 313 17.90 12.02 -2.23
CA ALA A 313 17.60 11.79 -0.83
C ALA A 313 17.32 10.30 -0.58
N ASP A 314 18.23 9.61 0.12
CA ASP A 314 18.18 8.16 0.33
C ASP A 314 17.61 7.73 1.69
N ASN A 315 17.09 8.69 2.44
CA ASN A 315 16.42 8.49 3.72
C ASN A 315 15.03 9.15 3.73
N PHE A 316 14.34 9.06 2.58
CA PHE A 316 12.99 9.58 2.36
C PHE A 316 11.96 8.45 2.43
N PHE A 317 10.99 8.50 3.33
CA PHE A 317 10.00 7.44 3.54
C PHE A 317 8.60 7.87 3.12
N ALA A 318 7.78 6.88 2.74
CA ALA A 318 6.33 7.08 2.78
C ALA A 318 5.92 7.44 4.22
N SER A 319 4.94 8.33 4.37
CA SER A 319 4.64 8.93 5.68
C SER A 319 4.03 7.94 6.68
N THR A 320 3.43 6.86 6.18
CA THR A 320 2.82 5.77 6.95
C THR A 320 2.98 4.44 6.22
N LEU A 321 2.90 3.34 6.98
CA LEU A 321 2.86 1.97 6.45
C LEU A 321 1.52 1.63 5.77
N ASP A 322 0.56 2.56 5.72
CA ASP A 322 -0.67 2.41 4.93
C ASP A 322 -0.38 2.71 3.44
N THR A 323 -1.43 2.68 2.63
CA THR A 323 -1.38 2.89 1.18
C THR A 323 -2.35 3.99 0.76
N GLY A 324 -2.34 4.34 -0.52
CA GLY A 324 -3.46 5.08 -1.05
C GLY A 324 -3.46 6.56 -0.66
N PHE A 325 -4.66 7.05 -0.36
CA PHE A 325 -4.90 8.43 0.00
C PHE A 325 -4.35 8.81 1.38
N GLN A 326 -4.06 7.84 2.27
CA GLN A 326 -3.44 8.14 3.56
C GLN A 326 -2.07 8.80 3.37
N ASN A 327 -1.19 8.17 2.60
CA ASN A 327 0.12 8.75 2.30
C ASN A 327 0.04 10.00 1.42
N GLU A 328 -0.96 10.10 0.54
CA GLU A 328 -1.19 11.32 -0.23
C GLU A 328 -1.60 12.50 0.65
N ASN A 329 -2.40 12.27 1.69
CA ASN A 329 -2.87 13.31 2.59
C ASN A 329 -1.72 14.04 3.30
N TYR A 330 -0.65 13.33 3.65
CA TYR A 330 0.53 13.94 4.28
C TYR A 330 1.23 14.97 3.38
N LEU A 331 1.07 14.89 2.05
CA LEU A 331 1.58 15.92 1.13
C LEU A 331 0.81 17.24 1.22
N TYR A 332 -0.38 17.24 1.81
CA TYR A 332 -1.26 18.41 1.86
C TYR A 332 -1.50 18.92 3.28
N THR A 333 -1.40 18.06 4.29
CA THR A 333 -1.84 18.38 5.65
C THR A 333 -0.88 18.02 6.77
N GLY A 334 0.11 17.15 6.53
CA GLY A 334 1.00 16.69 7.59
C GLY A 334 0.28 15.97 8.75
N ILE A 335 -0.90 15.41 8.51
CA ILE A 335 -1.67 14.64 9.51
C ILE A 335 -2.25 13.36 8.86
N PRO A 336 -2.54 12.31 9.64
CA PRO A 336 -3.30 11.17 9.13
C PRO A 336 -4.73 11.57 8.79
N VAL A 337 -5.37 10.84 7.86
CA VAL A 337 -6.82 10.96 7.68
C VAL A 337 -7.52 10.07 8.70
N GLU A 338 -8.54 10.60 9.39
CA GLU A 338 -9.40 9.79 10.26
C GLU A 338 -10.19 8.80 9.39
N LYS A 339 -9.81 7.51 9.44
CA LYS A 339 -10.62 6.40 8.88
C LYS A 339 -11.93 6.38 9.68
N LEU A 340 -13.04 6.83 9.08
CA LEU A 340 -14.37 6.60 9.63
C LEU A 340 -14.88 5.24 9.15
N ASP A 341 -15.30 4.41 10.09
CA ASP A 341 -15.79 3.06 9.84
C ASP A 341 -16.88 3.02 8.77
N GLY A 342 -16.69 2.16 7.75
CA GLY A 342 -17.67 1.90 6.70
C GLY A 342 -17.83 3.02 5.66
N ILE A 343 -17.01 4.08 5.72
CA ILE A 343 -17.07 5.21 4.81
C ILE A 343 -15.96 5.09 3.75
N SER A 344 -16.35 5.10 2.47
CA SER A 344 -15.40 5.19 1.34
C SER A 344 -14.47 6.38 1.53
N TYR A 345 -13.18 6.25 1.13
CA TYR A 345 -12.21 7.35 1.19
C TYR A 345 -12.73 8.68 0.61
N ARG A 346 -13.71 8.60 -0.31
CA ARG A 346 -14.48 9.69 -0.91
C ARG A 346 -15.23 10.61 0.06
N HIS A 347 -15.44 10.17 1.28
CA HIS A 347 -16.25 10.87 2.29
C HIS A 347 -15.45 11.13 3.56
N LEU A 348 -14.11 11.03 3.49
CA LEU A 348 -13.23 11.37 4.60
C LEU A 348 -13.35 12.86 4.91
N SER A 349 -14.22 13.17 5.87
CA SER A 349 -14.21 14.43 6.59
C SER A 349 -12.85 14.57 7.26
N ASN A 350 -12.03 15.53 6.81
CA ASN A 350 -11.09 16.35 7.61
C ASN A 350 -10.00 17.09 6.80
N LEU A 351 -10.14 17.28 5.47
CA LEU A 351 -9.34 18.29 4.72
C LEU A 351 -9.81 19.74 4.99
N ASN A 352 -10.10 20.06 6.25
CA ASN A 352 -10.62 21.37 6.67
C ASN A 352 -9.54 22.46 6.61
N ARG A 353 -8.26 22.08 6.66
CA ARG A 353 -7.11 22.94 6.47
C ARG A 353 -5.98 22.17 5.79
N THR A 354 -5.45 22.73 4.72
CA THR A 354 -4.35 22.20 3.91
C THR A 354 -3.30 23.29 3.70
N ILE A 355 -2.15 22.93 3.16
CA ILE A 355 -1.13 23.91 2.76
C ILE A 355 -1.68 24.96 1.79
N PHE A 356 -2.60 24.58 0.92
CA PHE A 356 -3.23 25.48 -0.05
C PHE A 356 -4.05 26.58 0.63
N ASP A 357 -4.66 26.29 1.78
CA ASP A 357 -5.39 27.30 2.56
C ASP A 357 -4.45 28.36 3.13
N GLU A 358 -3.25 27.97 3.56
CA GLU A 358 -2.23 28.92 4.02
C GLU A 358 -1.63 29.72 2.87
N LEU A 359 -1.47 29.12 1.69
CA LEU A 359 -1.03 29.82 0.49
C LEU A 359 -2.06 30.85 0.03
N GLU A 360 -3.35 30.47 -0.05
CA GLU A 360 -4.47 31.37 -0.35
C GLU A 360 -4.54 32.54 0.63
N LYS A 361 -4.50 32.25 1.94
CA LYS A 361 -4.55 33.27 2.99
C LYS A 361 -3.44 34.32 2.86
N ASN A 362 -2.27 33.93 2.35
CA ASN A 362 -1.11 34.80 2.17
C ASN A 362 -0.92 35.30 0.73
N ASN A 363 -1.91 35.08 -0.16
CA ASN A 363 -1.88 35.47 -1.57
C ASN A 363 -0.67 34.90 -2.35
N ILE A 364 -0.24 33.69 -2.00
CA ILE A 364 0.85 33.01 -2.69
C ILE A 364 0.25 32.17 -3.82
N PRO A 365 0.60 32.42 -5.09
CA PRO A 365 0.00 31.70 -6.21
C PRO A 365 0.40 30.22 -6.18
N TRP A 366 -0.57 29.33 -6.30
CA TRP A 366 -0.35 27.89 -6.37
C TRP A 366 -1.24 27.25 -7.42
N LYS A 367 -0.79 26.13 -8.00
CA LYS A 367 -1.62 25.28 -8.87
C LYS A 367 -1.34 23.81 -8.66
N ILE A 368 -2.35 23.00 -8.99
CA ILE A 368 -2.27 21.55 -9.07
C ILE A 368 -2.56 21.14 -10.50
N TYR A 369 -1.60 20.48 -11.12
CA TYR A 369 -1.65 20.02 -12.50
C TYR A 369 -1.99 18.53 -12.52
N VAL A 370 -3.15 18.18 -13.07
CA VAL A 370 -3.71 16.82 -13.05
C VAL A 370 -3.89 16.32 -14.48
N ASP A 371 -3.43 15.11 -14.81
CA ASP A 371 -3.59 14.57 -16.17
C ASP A 371 -5.05 14.30 -16.53
N ASP A 372 -5.44 14.71 -17.75
CA ASP A 372 -6.76 14.50 -18.34
C ASP A 372 -7.89 15.05 -17.44
N TYR A 373 -7.63 16.20 -16.81
CA TYR A 373 -8.54 16.81 -15.86
C TYR A 373 -9.46 17.81 -16.55
N ASN A 374 -10.76 17.58 -16.42
CA ASN A 374 -11.77 18.52 -16.88
C ASN A 374 -12.62 19.00 -15.69
N PRO A 375 -12.47 20.26 -15.25
CA PRO A 375 -13.23 20.80 -14.13
C PRO A 375 -14.74 20.85 -14.42
N ALA A 376 -15.16 20.90 -15.68
CA ALA A 376 -16.58 20.87 -16.05
C ALA A 376 -17.27 19.54 -15.68
N LEU A 377 -16.49 18.47 -15.47
CA LEU A 377 -17.00 17.16 -15.05
C LEU A 377 -17.20 17.06 -13.53
N ASN A 378 -16.89 18.10 -12.76
CA ASN A 378 -17.02 18.09 -11.29
C ASN A 378 -18.46 18.26 -10.78
N GLN A 379 -19.43 18.41 -11.67
CA GLN A 379 -20.81 18.79 -11.29
C GLN A 379 -21.61 17.65 -10.65
N THR A 380 -21.21 16.39 -10.85
CA THR A 380 -21.86 15.22 -10.24
C THR A 380 -20.84 14.11 -9.97
N GLU A 381 -21.08 13.26 -8.98
CA GLU A 381 -20.19 12.12 -8.67
C GLU A 381 -20.02 11.15 -9.85
N SER A 382 -21.05 10.99 -10.68
CA SER A 382 -21.02 10.18 -11.91
C SER A 382 -20.14 10.80 -13.00
N ALA A 383 -20.09 12.14 -13.07
CA ALA A 383 -19.22 12.86 -14.00
C ALA A 383 -17.76 12.92 -13.49
N LEU A 384 -17.53 13.02 -12.17
CA LEU A 384 -16.19 12.93 -11.57
C LEU A 384 -15.49 11.63 -11.92
N LYS A 385 -16.21 10.49 -11.96
CA LYS A 385 -15.69 9.18 -12.41
C LYS A 385 -15.20 9.17 -13.87
N LYS A 386 -15.51 10.21 -14.67
CA LYS A 386 -15.02 10.36 -16.05
C LYS A 386 -13.70 11.12 -16.15
N ASN A 387 -13.27 11.82 -15.09
CA ASN A 387 -11.88 12.25 -14.99
C ASN A 387 -11.01 11.00 -14.77
N ARG A 388 -10.01 10.80 -15.62
CA ARG A 388 -9.20 9.56 -15.62
C ARG A 388 -8.27 9.44 -14.41
N PHE A 389 -7.99 10.56 -13.74
CA PHE A 389 -7.23 10.59 -12.51
C PHE A 389 -8.01 11.21 -11.37
N ILE A 390 -7.81 10.64 -10.19
CA ILE A 390 -8.44 10.99 -8.95
C ILE A 390 -7.33 11.15 -7.90
N SER A 391 -6.98 12.40 -7.59
CA SER A 391 -6.26 12.76 -6.36
C SER A 391 -7.25 12.85 -5.19
N LEU A 392 -6.77 12.67 -3.96
CA LEU A 392 -7.57 12.88 -2.75
C LEU A 392 -8.28 14.24 -2.78
N LEU A 393 -7.60 15.29 -3.24
CA LEU A 393 -8.18 16.63 -3.33
C LEU A 393 -9.34 16.67 -4.33
N THR A 394 -9.21 15.99 -5.46
CA THR A 394 -10.26 15.89 -6.49
C THR A 394 -11.36 14.87 -6.20
N GLU A 395 -11.35 14.20 -5.05
CA GLU A 395 -12.56 13.52 -4.52
C GLU A 395 -13.21 14.30 -3.37
N THR A 396 -12.55 15.33 -2.87
CA THR A 396 -13.01 16.05 -1.68
C THR A 396 -13.95 17.18 -2.10
N PRO A 397 -15.23 17.17 -1.68
CA PRO A 397 -16.24 18.14 -2.13
C PRO A 397 -15.79 19.60 -2.03
N ARG A 398 -15.08 19.98 -0.96
CA ARG A 398 -14.57 21.34 -0.76
C ARG A 398 -13.71 21.86 -1.93
N PHE A 399 -12.91 21.01 -2.57
CA PHE A 399 -12.06 21.41 -3.71
C PHE A 399 -12.82 21.45 -5.05
N HIS A 400 -14.07 20.99 -5.07
CA HIS A 400 -15.01 21.16 -6.18
C HIS A 400 -15.95 22.36 -5.95
N ASP A 401 -16.52 22.44 -4.76
CA ASP A 401 -17.59 23.38 -4.41
C ASP A 401 -17.05 24.79 -4.15
N ASN A 402 -15.81 24.91 -3.67
CA ASN A 402 -15.15 26.20 -3.51
C ASN A 402 -14.52 26.64 -4.84
N THR A 403 -15.09 27.65 -5.47
CA THR A 403 -14.66 28.16 -6.78
C THR A 403 -13.22 28.68 -6.78
N THR A 404 -12.74 29.26 -5.67
CA THR A 404 -11.36 29.73 -5.54
C THR A 404 -10.39 28.55 -5.56
N LEU A 405 -10.59 27.56 -4.68
CA LEU A 405 -9.72 26.37 -4.64
C LEU A 405 -9.79 25.57 -5.95
N ASN A 406 -11.00 25.43 -6.52
CA ASN A 406 -11.19 24.70 -7.76
C ASN A 406 -10.46 25.34 -8.94
N SER A 407 -10.40 26.67 -9.00
CA SER A 407 -9.76 27.41 -10.10
C SER A 407 -8.24 27.17 -10.21
N ASN A 408 -7.60 26.70 -9.13
CA ASN A 408 -6.18 26.36 -9.09
C ASN A 408 -5.89 24.90 -9.42
N ILE A 409 -6.91 24.07 -9.65
CA ILE A 409 -6.77 22.69 -10.12
C ILE A 409 -7.01 22.68 -11.63
N VAL A 410 -5.99 22.33 -12.40
CA VAL A 410 -5.98 22.49 -13.85
C VAL A 410 -5.46 21.24 -14.54
N ASP A 411 -5.72 21.12 -15.84
CA ASP A 411 -5.15 20.03 -16.64
C ASP A 411 -3.63 20.13 -16.70
N LEU A 412 -2.96 18.98 -16.75
CA LEU A 412 -1.50 18.89 -16.81
C LEU A 412 -0.90 19.68 -17.99
N VAL A 413 -1.62 19.84 -19.10
CA VAL A 413 -1.12 20.64 -20.23
C VAL A 413 -0.87 22.10 -19.83
N GLU A 414 -1.57 22.62 -18.82
CA GLU A 414 -1.37 23.98 -18.32
C GLU A 414 0.02 24.17 -17.71
N TYR A 415 0.67 23.14 -17.17
CA TYR A 415 2.05 23.23 -16.68
C TYR A 415 3.01 23.75 -17.76
N PHE A 416 2.90 23.18 -18.97
CA PHE A 416 3.73 23.59 -20.10
C PHE A 416 3.35 24.97 -20.65
N ARG A 417 2.07 25.36 -20.52
CA ARG A 417 1.58 26.68 -20.94
C ARG A 417 2.04 27.76 -19.99
N ASP A 418 1.91 27.54 -18.68
CA ASP A 418 2.33 28.46 -17.63
C ASP A 418 3.84 28.74 -17.71
N LEU A 419 4.66 27.70 -17.87
CA LEU A 419 6.12 27.86 -18.08
C LEU A 419 6.47 28.68 -19.33
N LYS A 420 5.70 28.52 -20.41
CA LYS A 420 5.93 29.23 -21.68
C LYS A 420 5.43 30.68 -21.63
N ASN A 421 4.27 30.88 -21.02
CA ASN A 421 3.58 32.15 -20.96
C ASN A 421 4.06 33.03 -19.80
N ASN A 422 4.98 32.52 -18.98
CA ASN A 422 5.57 33.23 -17.85
C ASN A 422 4.62 33.43 -16.66
N ASP A 423 3.61 32.54 -16.55
CA ASP A 423 2.53 32.56 -15.54
C ASP A 423 2.70 31.40 -14.53
N PHE A 424 3.93 30.91 -14.35
CA PHE A 424 4.22 29.77 -13.47
C PHE A 424 4.05 30.15 -11.99
N PRO A 425 3.27 29.39 -11.19
CA PRO A 425 2.96 29.76 -9.81
C PRO A 425 4.11 29.42 -8.86
N ALA A 426 4.10 30.07 -7.69
CA ALA A 426 5.09 29.88 -6.64
C ALA A 426 5.11 28.43 -6.11
N VAL A 427 3.94 27.81 -5.93
CA VAL A 427 3.85 26.40 -5.50
C VAL A 427 3.09 25.58 -6.53
N SER A 428 3.77 24.58 -7.11
CA SER A 428 3.21 23.68 -8.13
C SER A 428 3.20 22.23 -7.67
N TYR A 429 2.03 21.61 -7.62
CA TYR A 429 1.89 20.16 -7.46
C TYR A 429 1.52 19.52 -8.81
N ILE A 430 2.15 18.40 -9.13
CA ILE A 430 1.88 17.65 -10.35
C ILE A 430 1.43 16.25 -9.94
N VAL A 431 0.26 15.88 -10.43
CA VAL A 431 -0.36 14.58 -10.22
C VAL A 431 -0.16 13.77 -11.50
N ALA A 432 0.68 12.74 -11.42
CA ALA A 432 1.06 11.95 -12.58
C ALA A 432 -0.12 11.09 -13.12
N PRO A 433 -0.16 10.82 -14.43
CA PRO A 433 -1.18 9.98 -15.06
C PRO A 433 -1.25 8.57 -14.47
N ASN A 434 -2.45 7.97 -14.46
CA ASN A 434 -2.65 6.57 -14.10
C ASN A 434 -2.44 5.69 -15.35
N PHE A 435 -1.37 4.89 -15.33
CA PHE A 435 -1.12 3.90 -16.36
C PHE A 435 -1.73 2.55 -15.94
N GLU A 436 -3.02 2.31 -16.24
CA GLU A 436 -3.90 1.22 -15.73
C GLU A 436 -3.24 -0.04 -15.10
N ASP A 437 -3.82 -0.49 -13.97
CA ASP A 437 -3.28 -1.43 -12.96
C ASP A 437 -3.18 -2.93 -13.34
N ASN A 438 -3.64 -3.38 -14.51
CA ASN A 438 -3.87 -4.83 -14.77
C ASN A 438 -2.92 -5.51 -15.78
N ALA A 439 -1.83 -4.87 -16.21
CA ALA A 439 -0.87 -5.47 -17.15
C ALA A 439 0.59 -5.12 -16.81
N PRO A 440 1.58 -5.95 -17.20
CA PRO A 440 2.98 -5.59 -17.02
C PRO A 440 3.29 -4.21 -17.64
N ARG A 441 3.96 -3.31 -16.92
CA ARG A 441 4.23 -1.92 -17.32
C ARG A 441 5.71 -1.65 -17.51
N ASP A 442 6.01 -0.80 -18.48
CA ASP A 442 7.36 -0.38 -18.81
C ASP A 442 7.76 0.84 -17.97
N VAL A 443 8.73 0.69 -17.07
CA VAL A 443 9.17 1.77 -16.17
C VAL A 443 9.77 2.97 -16.91
N THR A 444 10.21 2.80 -18.17
CA THR A 444 10.73 3.92 -18.95
C THR A 444 9.64 4.93 -19.30
N VAL A 445 8.37 4.54 -19.33
CA VAL A 445 7.26 5.47 -19.61
C VAL A 445 7.12 6.51 -18.49
N GLY A 446 7.22 6.07 -17.23
CA GLY A 446 7.24 6.96 -16.08
C GLY A 446 8.49 7.85 -16.08
N GLU A 447 9.63 7.31 -16.53
CA GLU A 447 10.88 8.06 -16.62
C GLU A 447 10.79 9.18 -17.64
N GLU A 448 10.32 8.85 -18.84
CA GLU A 448 10.14 9.81 -19.93
C GLU A 448 9.15 10.91 -19.55
N PHE A 449 8.09 10.57 -18.83
CA PHE A 449 7.13 11.53 -18.31
C PHE A 449 7.79 12.56 -17.37
N VAL A 450 8.49 12.10 -16.32
CA VAL A 450 9.17 13.00 -15.37
C VAL A 450 10.25 13.81 -16.08
N ALA A 451 11.03 13.16 -16.96
CA ALA A 451 12.05 13.84 -17.75
C ALA A 451 11.46 14.98 -18.59
N SER A 452 10.28 14.79 -19.18
CA SER A 452 9.60 15.84 -19.95
C SER A 452 9.26 17.08 -19.10
N LEU A 453 8.83 16.89 -17.85
CA LEU A 453 8.47 17.97 -16.93
C LEU A 453 9.71 18.74 -16.45
N VAL A 454 10.75 18.02 -16.06
CA VAL A 454 12.02 18.60 -15.59
C VAL A 454 12.69 19.38 -16.72
N ILE A 455 12.75 18.82 -17.93
CA ILE A 455 13.34 19.50 -19.09
C ILE A 455 12.54 20.74 -19.49
N ALA A 456 11.21 20.71 -19.38
CA ALA A 456 10.39 21.88 -19.64
C ALA A 456 10.70 23.02 -18.66
N LEU A 457 10.84 22.71 -17.37
CA LEU A 457 11.26 23.70 -16.37
C LEU A 457 12.65 24.25 -16.66
N MET A 458 13.63 23.36 -16.92
CA MET A 458 15.01 23.71 -17.29
C MET A 458 15.12 24.63 -18.51
N LYS A 459 14.20 24.53 -19.46
CA LYS A 459 14.18 25.38 -20.67
C LYS A 459 13.39 26.68 -20.48
N SER A 460 12.63 26.79 -19.40
CA SER A 460 11.83 27.97 -19.12
C SER A 460 12.69 29.06 -18.47
N LYS A 461 12.16 30.28 -18.41
CA LYS A 461 12.78 31.36 -17.63
C LYS A 461 12.73 31.12 -16.11
N HIS A 462 11.98 30.11 -15.66
CA HIS A 462 11.77 29.76 -14.26
C HIS A 462 12.76 28.70 -13.78
N TRP A 463 13.82 28.39 -14.54
CA TRP A 463 14.84 27.48 -14.05
C TRP A 463 15.58 28.05 -12.84
N ASP A 464 16.02 29.32 -12.94
CA ASP A 464 16.90 29.97 -11.97
C ASP A 464 16.24 30.28 -10.62
N ASP A 465 14.91 30.18 -10.54
CA ASP A 465 14.10 30.49 -9.34
C ASP A 465 13.33 29.28 -8.81
N SER A 466 13.57 28.08 -9.33
CA SER A 466 12.77 26.90 -9.01
C SER A 466 13.55 25.75 -8.36
N ALA A 467 12.82 24.95 -7.58
CA ALA A 467 13.25 23.64 -7.12
C ALA A 467 12.20 22.59 -7.51
N PHE A 468 12.65 21.53 -8.17
CA PHE A 468 11.81 20.43 -8.63
C PHE A 468 12.08 19.19 -7.79
N ILE A 469 11.06 18.76 -7.04
CA ILE A 469 11.11 17.60 -6.17
C ILE A 469 10.30 16.47 -6.83
N VAL A 470 10.95 15.33 -7.06
CA VAL A 470 10.32 14.10 -7.56
C VAL A 470 10.30 13.08 -6.44
N THR A 471 9.12 12.62 -6.03
CA THR A 471 8.98 11.55 -5.05
C THR A 471 7.69 10.73 -5.24
N TYR A 472 7.47 9.75 -4.37
CA TYR A 472 6.37 8.80 -4.40
C TYR A 472 5.64 8.87 -3.08
N ARG A 473 4.33 8.65 -3.14
CA ARG A 473 3.55 8.52 -1.91
C ARG A 473 3.77 7.17 -1.20
N GLU A 474 4.12 6.10 -1.92
CA GLU A 474 4.26 4.73 -1.37
C GLU A 474 5.22 3.86 -2.21
N SER A 475 5.69 2.74 -1.66
CA SER A 475 6.73 1.91 -2.30
C SER A 475 6.23 0.98 -3.42
N GLY A 476 4.90 0.85 -3.58
CA GLY A 476 4.31 -0.08 -4.55
C GLY A 476 4.52 -1.57 -4.23
N GLY A 477 4.99 -1.88 -3.00
CA GLY A 477 5.20 -3.25 -2.51
C GLY A 477 6.58 -3.82 -2.81
N TRP A 478 7.45 -3.05 -3.45
CA TRP A 478 8.81 -3.45 -3.76
C TRP A 478 9.70 -3.57 -2.52
N TYR A 479 10.67 -4.49 -2.58
CA TYR A 479 11.58 -4.76 -1.48
C TYR A 479 12.51 -3.58 -1.16
N ASP A 480 12.48 -3.14 0.11
CA ASP A 480 13.52 -2.32 0.71
C ASP A 480 14.00 -3.01 2.00
N HIS A 481 15.30 -2.89 2.30
CA HIS A 481 15.94 -3.57 3.42
C HIS A 481 16.00 -2.73 4.70
N VAL A 482 15.73 -1.42 4.61
CA VAL A 482 15.83 -0.48 5.72
C VAL A 482 14.51 -0.51 6.48
N PRO A 483 14.49 -0.93 7.76
CA PRO A 483 13.30 -0.82 8.58
C PRO A 483 12.89 0.66 8.71
N PRO A 484 11.64 1.02 8.37
CA PRO A 484 11.16 2.38 8.54
C PRO A 484 11.30 2.88 9.99
N PRO A 485 11.86 4.08 10.22
CA PRO A 485 11.90 4.69 11.54
C PRO A 485 10.49 4.90 12.10
N ARG A 486 10.37 4.91 13.43
CA ARG A 486 9.10 5.22 14.10
C ARG A 486 9.03 6.70 14.43
N VAL A 487 7.92 7.34 14.09
CA VAL A 487 7.62 8.74 14.40
C VAL A 487 6.16 8.85 14.86
N ASP A 488 5.93 9.58 15.95
CA ASP A 488 4.63 9.68 16.63
C ASP A 488 4.06 8.31 17.06
N GLY A 489 4.95 7.40 17.48
CA GLY A 489 4.59 6.07 17.96
C GLY A 489 4.32 5.03 16.85
N GLN A 490 4.21 5.46 15.60
CA GLN A 490 3.93 4.59 14.44
C GLN A 490 5.15 4.51 13.50
N PRO A 491 5.38 3.38 12.80
CA PRO A 491 6.40 3.33 11.76
C PRO A 491 6.02 4.24 10.59
N TYR A 492 7.01 4.88 9.99
CA TYR A 492 6.90 5.34 8.61
C TYR A 492 6.55 4.16 7.67
N GLY A 493 6.13 4.48 6.45
CA GLY A 493 6.07 3.48 5.38
C GLY A 493 7.46 3.16 4.86
N PHE A 494 7.52 2.23 3.90
CA PHE A 494 8.78 1.88 3.26
C PHE A 494 9.44 3.09 2.59
N ARG A 495 10.78 3.04 2.50
CA ARG A 495 11.57 4.06 1.84
C ARG A 495 11.13 4.22 0.39
N VAL A 496 11.03 5.46 -0.06
CA VAL A 496 10.64 5.83 -1.42
C VAL A 496 11.67 6.74 -2.06
N PRO A 497 11.75 6.76 -3.40
CA PRO A 497 12.60 7.71 -4.08
C PRO A 497 12.37 9.17 -3.78
N ALA A 498 13.44 9.96 -3.68
CA ALA A 498 13.38 11.41 -3.74
C ALA A 498 14.57 12.02 -4.50
N LEU A 499 14.29 12.78 -5.57
CA LEU A 499 15.27 13.64 -6.25
C LEU A 499 14.91 15.10 -6.02
N ILE A 500 15.93 15.92 -5.74
CA ILE A 500 15.80 17.37 -5.54
C ILE A 500 16.67 18.04 -6.60
N ILE A 501 16.02 18.64 -7.60
CA ILE A 501 16.62 19.17 -8.82
C ILE A 501 16.45 20.68 -8.83
N SER A 502 17.54 21.43 -8.74
CA SER A 502 17.52 22.89 -8.73
C SER A 502 18.88 23.46 -9.13
N PRO A 503 18.95 24.66 -9.73
CA PRO A 503 20.20 25.40 -9.89
C PRO A 503 21.01 25.54 -8.58
N TYR A 504 20.34 25.63 -7.43
CA TYR A 504 20.97 25.77 -6.11
C TYR A 504 21.16 24.45 -5.34
N SER A 505 20.74 23.33 -5.91
CA SER A 505 20.94 22.03 -5.25
C SER A 505 22.42 21.60 -5.34
N LYS A 506 22.90 20.92 -4.30
CA LYS A 506 24.25 20.32 -4.26
C LYS A 506 24.41 19.33 -5.42
N VAL A 507 25.64 19.18 -5.92
CA VAL A 507 25.94 18.36 -7.11
C VAL A 507 26.32 16.94 -6.68
N GLY A 508 25.64 15.94 -7.24
CA GLY A 508 25.97 14.52 -7.02
C GLY A 508 25.92 14.12 -5.55
N PHE A 509 25.03 14.74 -4.78
CA PHE A 509 25.01 14.65 -3.33
C PHE A 509 23.92 13.69 -2.87
N VAL A 510 24.28 12.74 -2.02
CA VAL A 510 23.33 11.86 -1.34
C VAL A 510 22.96 12.48 0.00
N ASP A 511 21.70 12.89 0.14
CA ASP A 511 21.15 13.45 1.37
C ASP A 511 20.53 12.34 2.23
N ASN A 512 21.16 12.05 3.36
CA ASN A 512 20.73 11.03 4.31
C ASN A 512 19.85 11.59 5.45
N THR A 513 19.44 12.85 5.35
CA THR A 513 18.50 13.46 6.31
C THR A 513 17.17 12.71 6.25
N LEU A 514 16.60 12.40 7.41
CA LEU A 514 15.32 11.72 7.50
C LEU A 514 14.19 12.61 6.97
N TYR A 515 13.54 12.19 5.88
CA TYR A 515 12.45 12.90 5.26
C TYR A 515 11.21 12.02 5.08
N ASP A 516 10.06 12.67 4.95
CA ASP A 516 8.79 12.12 4.47
C ASP A 516 8.06 13.21 3.65
N ALA A 517 6.81 12.94 3.24
CA ALA A 517 6.00 13.92 2.53
C ALA A 517 5.85 15.25 3.31
N SER A 518 5.81 15.20 4.63
CA SER A 518 5.68 16.38 5.50
C SER A 518 6.93 17.28 5.46
N SER A 519 8.08 16.74 5.06
CA SER A 519 9.32 17.53 4.86
C SER A 519 9.20 18.49 3.66
N ILE A 520 8.35 18.15 2.68
CA ILE A 520 8.02 19.05 1.57
C ILE A 520 7.14 20.21 2.05
N LEU A 521 6.16 19.93 2.91
CA LEU A 521 5.35 20.97 3.56
C LEU A 521 6.24 21.92 4.35
N LYS A 522 7.15 21.37 5.16
CA LYS A 522 8.12 22.15 5.93
C LYS A 522 8.97 23.09 5.06
N PHE A 523 9.38 22.64 3.88
CA PHE A 523 10.13 23.46 2.93
C PHE A 523 9.28 24.60 2.36
N ILE A 524 8.01 24.34 2.01
CA ILE A 524 7.06 25.37 1.53
C ILE A 524 6.79 26.40 2.63
N GLU A 525 6.49 25.94 3.85
CA GLU A 525 6.26 26.77 5.03
C GLU A 525 7.42 27.73 5.28
N TYR A 526 8.65 27.20 5.25
CA TYR A 526 9.86 27.99 5.42
C TYR A 526 10.05 29.01 4.31
N ASN A 527 9.89 28.60 3.04
CA ASN A 527 10.18 29.45 1.89
C ASN A 527 9.21 30.63 1.76
N TYR A 528 7.95 30.43 2.14
CA TYR A 528 6.91 31.45 2.02
C TYR A 528 6.47 32.05 3.35
N ASN A 529 7.12 31.68 4.45
CA ASN A 529 6.80 32.14 5.81
C ASN A 529 5.31 31.95 6.15
N VAL A 530 4.78 30.77 5.86
CA VAL A 530 3.40 30.39 6.20
C VAL A 530 3.38 29.43 7.40
N SER A 531 2.24 29.34 8.08
CA SER A 531 2.10 28.50 9.28
C SER A 531 2.04 27.02 8.93
N SER A 532 2.59 26.16 9.80
CA SER A 532 2.42 24.72 9.65
C SER A 532 0.96 24.29 9.77
N ILE A 533 0.62 23.17 9.14
CA ILE A 533 -0.74 22.64 9.10
C ILE A 533 -0.99 21.73 10.30
N GLY A 534 -0.09 20.77 10.51
CA GLY A 534 -0.20 19.73 11.52
C GLY A 534 0.96 19.72 12.53
N LYS A 535 1.09 18.58 13.21
CA LYS A 535 2.25 18.30 14.08
C LYS A 535 3.42 17.69 13.30
N ARG A 536 3.14 16.89 12.25
CA ARG A 536 4.16 16.14 11.50
C ARG A 536 5.03 17.08 10.67
N ASP A 537 4.42 18.01 9.94
CA ASP A 537 5.11 19.04 9.17
C ASP A 537 5.84 20.04 10.09
N ALA A 538 5.22 20.44 11.20
CA ALA A 538 5.87 21.28 12.21
C ALA A 538 7.20 20.69 12.72
N ALA A 539 7.22 19.37 12.94
CA ALA A 539 8.39 18.62 13.45
C ALA A 539 9.30 18.05 12.35
N ALA A 540 8.89 18.05 11.09
CA ALA A 540 9.64 17.46 9.99
C ALA A 540 10.98 18.18 9.76
N ASN A 541 11.97 17.44 9.25
CA ASN A 541 13.20 18.03 8.78
C ASN A 541 12.92 18.84 7.51
N ASN A 542 13.63 19.97 7.37
CA ASN A 542 13.52 20.81 6.19
C ASN A 542 14.49 20.31 5.10
N LEU A 543 14.12 20.44 3.82
CA LEU A 543 14.92 20.03 2.66
C LEU A 543 16.16 20.91 2.42
N LEU A 544 16.47 21.88 3.30
CA LEU A 544 17.57 22.83 3.12
C LEU A 544 18.94 22.16 2.99
N ASN A 545 19.14 20.95 3.55
CA ASN A 545 20.41 20.24 3.38
C ASN A 545 20.70 19.86 1.92
N ALA A 546 19.69 19.79 1.06
CA ALA A 546 19.87 19.56 -0.37
C ALA A 546 20.44 20.78 -1.11
N PHE A 547 20.41 21.97 -0.51
CA PHE A 547 20.72 23.22 -1.20
C PHE A 547 22.01 23.87 -0.70
N ASN A 548 22.61 24.66 -1.58
CA ASN A 548 23.65 25.63 -1.27
C ASN A 548 23.25 26.97 -1.89
N PHE A 549 22.62 27.85 -1.13
CA PHE A 549 22.14 29.14 -1.66
C PHE A 549 23.24 30.22 -1.74
N THR A 550 24.50 29.90 -1.37
CA THR A 550 25.62 30.84 -1.51
C THR A 550 26.30 30.74 -2.89
N MET A 551 25.83 29.85 -3.76
CA MET A 551 26.35 29.69 -5.12
C MET A 551 25.47 30.43 -6.13
N GLU A 552 26.07 30.84 -7.24
CA GLU A 552 25.32 31.28 -8.41
C GLU A 552 24.45 30.13 -8.95
N PRO A 553 23.25 30.43 -9.48
CA PRO A 553 22.39 29.41 -10.06
C PRO A 553 23.12 28.67 -11.19
N ARG A 554 23.14 27.34 -11.14
CA ARG A 554 23.76 26.54 -12.19
C ARG A 554 22.92 26.53 -13.45
N ASP A 555 23.60 26.54 -14.59
CA ASP A 555 22.94 26.28 -15.89
C ASP A 555 22.20 24.93 -15.90
N PRO A 556 21.12 24.81 -16.69
CA PRO A 556 20.43 23.55 -16.89
C PRO A 556 21.34 22.45 -17.42
N LEU A 557 21.13 21.21 -16.98
CA LEU A 557 21.88 20.07 -17.47
C LEU A 557 21.65 19.86 -18.98
N THR A 558 22.75 19.84 -19.75
CA THR A 558 22.69 19.55 -21.19
C THR A 558 22.54 18.03 -21.42
N LEU A 559 21.40 17.62 -21.98
CA LEU A 559 21.13 16.22 -22.33
C LEU A 559 21.51 15.93 -23.79
N LYS A 560 22.04 14.72 -24.06
CA LYS A 560 22.41 14.29 -25.43
C LYS A 560 21.19 14.31 -26.37
N SER A 561 21.39 14.72 -27.63
CA SER A 561 20.28 15.00 -28.58
C SER A 561 19.31 13.82 -28.83
N GLY A 562 19.78 12.58 -28.77
CA GLY A 562 18.93 11.39 -28.91
C GLY A 562 17.91 11.24 -27.78
N TYR A 563 18.27 11.66 -26.56
CA TYR A 563 17.36 11.68 -25.40
C TYR A 563 16.29 12.76 -25.57
N VAL A 564 16.70 13.93 -26.06
CA VAL A 564 15.82 15.09 -26.30
C VAL A 564 14.80 14.83 -27.41
N LYS A 565 15.13 14.03 -28.44
CA LYS A 565 14.23 13.75 -29.58
C LYS A 565 12.99 12.93 -29.17
N ASN A 566 13.15 11.90 -28.34
CA ASN A 566 12.03 11.09 -27.85
C ASN A 566 11.15 11.89 -26.88
N LEU A 567 11.76 12.71 -26.02
CA LEU A 567 11.05 13.55 -25.06
C LEU A 567 10.27 14.69 -25.73
N ASN A 568 10.82 15.30 -26.79
CA ASN A 568 10.10 16.29 -27.58
C ASN A 568 8.86 15.68 -28.25
N GLN A 569 8.87 14.39 -28.63
CA GLN A 569 7.68 13.73 -29.18
C GLN A 569 6.59 13.57 -28.12
N GLU A 570 6.92 13.12 -26.91
CA GLU A 570 5.96 13.00 -25.81
C GLU A 570 5.46 14.36 -25.31
N MET A 571 6.33 15.37 -25.17
CA MET A 571 5.91 16.76 -24.89
C MET A 571 4.92 17.26 -25.95
N ASN A 572 5.22 17.06 -27.23
CA ASN A 572 4.32 17.49 -28.31
C ASN A 572 3.01 16.71 -28.31
N LYS A 573 3.01 15.41 -27.98
CA LYS A 573 1.80 14.60 -27.84
C LYS A 573 0.91 15.11 -26.70
N ASN A 574 1.50 15.46 -25.55
CA ASN A 574 0.76 16.03 -24.41
C ASN A 574 0.20 17.42 -24.73
N ILE A 575 0.99 18.29 -25.39
CA ILE A 575 0.54 19.60 -25.86
C ILE A 575 -0.59 19.46 -26.89
N MET A 576 -0.50 18.50 -27.82
CA MET A 576 -1.52 18.25 -28.85
C MET A 576 -2.79 17.62 -28.28
N LYS A 577 -2.69 16.75 -27.27
CA LYS A 577 -3.84 16.24 -26.50
C LYS A 577 -4.62 17.41 -25.88
N GLY A 578 -3.93 18.36 -25.26
CA GLY A 578 -4.57 19.57 -24.71
C GLY A 578 -5.15 20.53 -25.76
N LYS A 579 -4.63 20.57 -27.01
CA LYS A 579 -5.30 21.31 -28.11
C LYS A 579 -6.63 20.68 -28.50
N ASN A 580 -6.72 19.35 -28.52
CA ASN A 580 -7.97 18.65 -28.83
C ASN A 580 -9.02 18.87 -27.73
N VAL A 581 -8.62 18.86 -26.45
CA VAL A 581 -9.51 19.20 -25.32
C VAL A 581 -9.97 20.66 -25.40
N SER A 582 -9.08 21.62 -25.73
CA SER A 582 -9.47 23.01 -25.94
C SER A 582 -10.46 23.18 -27.11
N ILE A 583 -10.32 22.43 -28.20
CA ILE A 583 -11.30 22.44 -29.32
C ILE A 583 -12.65 21.87 -28.86
N VAL A 584 -12.66 20.77 -28.11
CA VAL A 584 -13.88 20.18 -27.56
C VAL A 584 -14.57 21.13 -26.56
N ASN A 585 -13.81 21.79 -25.69
CA ASN A 585 -14.35 22.78 -24.75
C ASN A 585 -14.86 24.03 -25.46
N LEU A 586 -14.23 24.47 -26.55
CA LEU A 586 -14.72 25.56 -27.39
C LEU A 586 -16.04 25.20 -28.09
N ILE A 587 -16.16 23.96 -28.58
CA ILE A 587 -17.41 23.41 -29.13
C ILE A 587 -18.48 23.32 -28.04
N TYR A 588 -18.14 22.88 -26.83
CA TYR A 588 -19.09 22.80 -25.72
C TYR A 588 -19.58 24.18 -25.26
N PHE A 589 -18.67 25.17 -25.17
CA PHE A 589 -19.02 26.55 -24.84
C PHE A 589 -19.90 27.19 -25.92
N THR A 590 -19.61 26.95 -27.20
CA THR A 590 -20.46 27.47 -28.29
C THR A 590 -21.84 26.82 -28.30
N ILE A 591 -21.94 25.52 -27.97
CA ILE A 591 -23.23 24.83 -27.81
C ILE A 591 -24.02 25.40 -26.62
N LEU A 592 -23.39 25.58 -25.46
CA LEU A 592 -24.05 26.16 -24.27
C LEU A 592 -24.48 27.61 -24.49
N ALA A 593 -23.64 28.43 -25.13
CA ALA A 593 -24.00 29.79 -25.53
C ALA A 593 -25.18 29.79 -26.51
N SER A 594 -25.22 28.85 -27.47
CA SER A 594 -26.33 28.69 -28.40
C SER A 594 -27.63 28.30 -27.68
N ILE A 595 -27.57 27.39 -26.71
CA ILE A 595 -28.73 26.99 -25.90
C ILE A 595 -29.24 28.15 -25.04
N ALA A 596 -28.34 28.95 -24.44
CA ALA A 596 -28.71 30.13 -23.68
C ALA A 596 -29.37 31.21 -24.55
N ILE A 597 -28.87 31.43 -25.77
CA ILE A 597 -29.47 32.34 -26.76
C ILE A 597 -30.85 31.85 -27.18
N ILE A 598 -31.02 30.54 -27.45
CA ILE A 598 -32.32 29.95 -27.81
C ILE A 598 -33.30 30.07 -26.63
N GLY A 599 -32.86 29.81 -25.41
CA GLY A 599 -33.66 30.01 -24.20
C GLY A 599 -34.11 31.46 -24.02
N PHE A 600 -33.23 32.42 -24.28
CA PHE A 600 -33.56 33.85 -24.24
C PHE A 600 -34.56 34.25 -25.33
N ILE A 601 -34.42 33.70 -26.55
CA ILE A 601 -35.38 33.92 -27.65
C ILE A 601 -36.76 33.33 -27.30
N ILE A 602 -36.81 32.12 -26.74
CA ILE A 602 -38.07 31.48 -26.32
C ILE A 602 -38.72 32.27 -25.19
N PHE A 603 -37.95 32.71 -24.20
CA PHE A 603 -38.43 33.55 -23.11
C PHE A 603 -38.96 34.89 -23.63
N TRP A 604 -38.25 35.55 -24.53
CA TRP A 604 -38.65 36.82 -25.14
C TRP A 604 -39.90 36.68 -26.03
N LEU A 605 -40.02 35.59 -26.80
CA LEU A 605 -41.22 35.28 -27.59
C LEU A 605 -42.42 34.92 -26.69
N GLY A 606 -42.19 34.24 -25.57
CA GLY A 606 -43.19 33.97 -24.54
C GLY A 606 -43.69 35.25 -23.87
N TYR A 607 -42.77 36.16 -23.52
CA TYR A 607 -43.08 37.47 -22.95
C TYR A 607 -43.91 38.33 -23.93
N ARG A 608 -43.56 38.35 -25.22
CA ARG A 608 -44.34 39.04 -26.27
C ARG A 608 -45.73 38.44 -26.52
N ARG A 609 -45.96 37.16 -26.22
CA ARG A 609 -47.29 36.53 -26.33
C ARG A 609 -48.18 36.87 -25.15
N LEU A 610 -47.63 37.06 -23.96
CA LEU A 610 -48.38 37.45 -22.76
C LEU A 610 -48.85 38.91 -22.82
N ASP A 611 -48.05 39.79 -23.41
CA ASP A 611 -48.36 41.23 -23.54
C ASP A 611 -49.51 41.55 -24.53
N LYS A 612 -49.94 40.56 -25.33
CA LYS A 612 -51.11 40.70 -26.24
C LYS A 612 -52.44 40.25 -25.62
N SER A 613 -52.46 39.81 -24.37
CA SER A 613 -53.68 39.24 -23.73
C SER A 613 -54.40 40.16 -22.73
N ASN A 614 -53.92 41.39 -22.50
CA ASN A 614 -54.62 42.37 -21.66
C ASN A 614 -55.59 43.23 -22.48
N THR A 615 -56.70 42.65 -22.93
CA THR A 615 -57.91 43.40 -23.29
C THR A 615 -58.77 43.60 -22.04
N VAL A 616 -58.80 44.84 -21.56
CA VAL A 616 -59.68 45.35 -20.50
C VAL A 616 -61.15 45.20 -20.92
N PRO A 617 -62.06 44.66 -20.08
CA PRO A 617 -63.49 44.61 -20.40
C PRO A 617 -64.14 45.99 -20.17
N LYS A 618 -64.76 46.57 -21.20
CA LYS A 618 -65.63 47.75 -21.06
C LYS A 618 -67.05 47.31 -20.68
N LYS A 619 -67.61 48.02 -19.69
CA LYS A 619 -69.03 48.01 -19.28
C LYS A 619 -69.93 48.65 -20.36
N SER A 620 -71.20 48.24 -20.28
CA SER A 620 -72.44 48.62 -21.00
C SER A 620 -72.54 48.20 -22.46
#